data_AF-A0A023FGJ6-F1
#
_entry.id   AF-A0A023FGJ6-F1
#
_cell.length_a   1.000
_cell.length_b   1.000
_cell.length_c   1.000
_cell.angle_alpha   90.00
_cell.angle_beta   90.00
_cell.angle_gamma   90.00
#
_symmetry.space_group_name_H-M   'P 1'
#
loop_
_entity.id
_entity.type
_entity.pdbx_description
1 polymer ?
#
loop_
_entity_poly.entity_id
_entity_poly.type
_entity_poly.pdbx_seq_one_letter_code
_entity_poly.pdbx_strand_id
1 'polypeptide(L)'
;MNTEEKRKHIKNLIDRIPTSKEELFNFNFDRSLVDNALMDKRIRPWINKKIVEYIGEEEPTLVDFICSKVLAGSAAQSILNDVSMVLDEEAEVFVVKMWRLLIYEIEAKKVGLVK
;
A
#
# COMPACT_ATOMS: atom_id res chain seq x y z
N MET A 1 23.65 10.46 -5.39
CA MET A 1 23.37 9.05 -5.75
C MET A 1 23.32 8.95 -7.25
N ASN A 2 24.20 8.16 -7.85
CA ASN A 2 24.20 7.92 -9.30
C ASN A 2 23.03 6.99 -9.68
N THR A 3 22.61 7.00 -10.94
CA THR A 3 21.49 6.22 -11.50
C THR A 3 21.64 4.71 -11.22
N GLU A 4 22.87 4.18 -11.26
CA GLU A 4 23.16 2.77 -11.02
C GLU A 4 22.97 2.37 -9.54
N GLU A 5 23.45 3.20 -8.61
CA GLU A 5 23.24 3.01 -7.17
C GLU A 5 21.74 3.08 -6.81
N LYS A 6 21.02 4.03 -7.42
CA LYS A 6 19.57 4.17 -7.26
C LYS A 6 18.83 2.91 -7.71
N ARG A 7 19.19 2.35 -8.86
CA ARG A 7 18.60 1.10 -9.38
C ARG A 7 18.89 -0.09 -8.46
N LYS A 8 20.10 -0.20 -7.93
CA LYS A 8 20.48 -1.26 -6.99
C LYS A 8 19.68 -1.18 -5.69
N HIS A 9 19.49 0.03 -5.14
CA HIS A 9 18.65 0.21 -3.94
C HIS A 9 17.19 -0.13 -4.19
N ILE A 10 16.62 0.28 -5.34
CA ILE A 10 15.24 -0.08 -5.70
C ILE A 10 15.08 -1.59 -5.81
N LYS A 11 15.99 -2.28 -6.51
CA LYS A 11 15.96 -3.74 -6.66
C LYS A 11 16.04 -4.43 -5.31
N ASN A 12 17.03 -4.08 -4.50
CA ASN A 12 17.21 -4.66 -3.17
C ASN A 12 16.00 -4.45 -2.26
N LEU A 13 15.30 -3.32 -2.41
CA LEU A 13 14.11 -3.03 -1.64
C LEU A 13 12.93 -3.89 -2.09
N ILE A 14 12.71 -4.04 -3.41
CA ILE A 14 11.69 -4.92 -3.97
C ILE A 14 11.93 -6.37 -3.55
N ASP A 15 13.18 -6.83 -3.65
CA ASP A 15 13.56 -8.21 -3.30
C ASP A 15 13.34 -8.54 -1.81
N ARG A 16 13.22 -7.52 -0.94
CA ARG A 16 12.92 -7.67 0.49
C ARG A 16 11.43 -7.69 0.82
N ILE A 17 10.57 -7.28 -0.11
CA ILE A 17 9.11 -7.28 0.12
C ILE A 17 8.62 -8.73 0.00
N PRO A 18 7.96 -9.28 1.03
CA PRO A 18 7.51 -10.67 0.98
C PRO A 18 6.54 -10.95 -0.17
N THR A 19 6.67 -12.15 -0.73
CA THR A 19 5.81 -12.63 -1.81
C THR A 19 4.59 -13.35 -1.29
N SER A 20 4.70 -14.05 -0.16
CA SER A 20 3.58 -14.72 0.51
C SER A 20 2.68 -13.71 1.22
N LYS A 21 1.36 -13.96 1.22
CA LYS A 21 0.38 -13.09 1.89
C LYS A 21 0.64 -13.01 3.40
N GLU A 22 0.91 -14.15 4.02
CA GLU A 22 1.12 -14.24 5.47
C GLU A 22 2.35 -13.43 5.92
N GLU A 23 3.50 -13.61 5.27
CA GLU A 23 4.70 -12.84 5.59
C GLU A 23 4.51 -11.36 5.27
N LEU A 24 3.81 -11.04 4.17
CA LEU A 24 3.51 -9.67 3.79
C LEU A 24 2.66 -8.95 4.83
N PHE A 25 1.61 -9.60 5.34
CA PHE A 25 0.71 -9.03 6.33
C PHE A 25 1.37 -8.90 7.70
N ASN A 26 2.32 -9.78 8.02
CA ASN A 26 3.13 -9.74 9.24
C ASN A 26 4.42 -8.92 9.10
N PHE A 27 4.69 -8.33 7.93
CA PHE A 27 5.92 -7.57 7.70
C PHE A 27 6.00 -6.36 8.63
N ASN A 28 7.10 -6.27 9.37
CA ASN A 28 7.33 -5.18 10.30
C ASN A 28 7.95 -3.97 9.58
N PHE A 29 7.19 -2.87 9.48
CA PHE A 29 7.66 -1.60 8.95
C PHE A 29 7.31 -0.45 9.91
N ASP A 30 7.96 0.68 9.71
CA ASP A 30 7.76 1.85 10.57
C ASP A 30 6.45 2.56 10.21
N ARG A 31 5.41 2.28 11.00
CA ARG A 31 4.06 2.85 10.82
C ARG A 31 4.02 4.36 11.06
N SER A 32 4.98 4.92 11.79
CA SER A 32 5.04 6.38 12.02
C SER A 32 5.32 7.16 10.73
N LEU A 33 5.84 6.48 9.70
CA LEU A 33 6.10 7.05 8.38
C LEU A 33 4.87 7.04 7.46
N VAL A 34 3.74 6.46 7.90
CA VAL A 34 2.43 6.56 7.23
C VAL A 34 1.80 7.90 7.62
N ASP A 35 2.21 8.96 6.93
CA ASP A 35 1.74 10.32 7.14
C ASP A 35 0.76 10.78 6.05
N ASN A 36 0.09 11.91 6.29
CA ASN A 36 -0.84 12.51 5.32
C ASN A 36 -0.15 12.78 3.97
N ALA A 37 1.13 13.15 3.97
CA ALA A 37 1.87 13.42 2.73
C ALA A 37 2.02 12.16 1.86
N LEU A 38 2.36 11.01 2.46
CA LEU A 38 2.40 9.72 1.79
C LEU A 38 1.00 9.32 1.29
N MET A 39 -0.01 9.49 2.16
CA MET A 39 -1.38 9.13 1.84
C MET A 39 -1.90 9.92 0.64
N ASP A 40 -1.79 11.25 0.66
CA ASP A 40 -2.34 12.12 -0.38
C ASP A 40 -1.59 11.99 -1.71
N LYS A 41 -0.27 11.82 -1.69
CA LYS A 41 0.54 11.80 -2.92
C LYS A 41 0.61 10.44 -3.60
N ARG A 42 0.50 9.35 -2.84
CA ARG A 42 0.81 8.00 -3.34
C ARG A 42 -0.32 7.01 -3.09
N ILE A 43 -0.74 6.87 -1.83
CA ILE A 43 -1.64 5.78 -1.44
C ILE A 43 -3.08 6.04 -1.89
N ARG A 44 -3.66 7.20 -1.58
CA ARG A 44 -5.03 7.57 -1.98
C ARG A 44 -5.21 7.58 -3.51
N PRO A 45 -4.33 8.21 -4.33
CA PRO A 45 -4.46 8.16 -5.79
C PRO A 45 -4.42 6.73 -6.34
N TRP A 46 -3.58 5.87 -5.77
CA TRP A 46 -3.51 4.47 -6.16
C TRP A 46 -4.78 3.70 -5.78
N ILE A 47 -5.29 3.89 -4.56
CA ILE A 47 -6.55 3.27 -4.11
C ILE A 47 -7.69 3.71 -5.02
N ASN A 48 -7.86 5.03 -5.27
CA ASN A 48 -8.91 5.55 -6.14
C ASN A 48 -8.86 4.90 -7.53
N LYS A 49 -7.67 4.86 -8.15
CA LYS A 49 -7.48 4.21 -9.44
C LYS A 49 -7.91 2.74 -9.42
N LYS A 50 -7.54 2.00 -8.37
CA LYS A 50 -7.91 0.58 -8.25
C LYS A 50 -9.38 0.36 -8.00
N ILE A 51 -10.01 1.17 -7.17
CA ILE A 51 -11.46 1.11 -6.94
C ILE A 51 -12.23 1.33 -8.25
N VAL A 52 -11.85 2.34 -9.06
CA VAL A 52 -12.45 2.55 -10.38
C VAL A 52 -12.21 1.36 -11.32
N GLU A 53 -11.01 0.77 -11.31
CA GLU A 53 -10.71 -0.43 -12.12
C GLU A 53 -11.56 -1.65 -11.72
N TYR A 54 -11.91 -1.80 -10.44
CA TYR A 54 -12.67 -2.95 -9.92
C TYR A 54 -14.19 -2.75 -10.02
N ILE A 55 -14.69 -1.54 -9.76
CA ILE A 55 -16.14 -1.25 -9.70
C ILE A 55 -16.66 -0.69 -11.03
N GLY A 56 -15.80 -0.01 -11.81
CA GLY A 56 -16.17 0.65 -13.06
C GLY A 56 -16.57 2.12 -12.90
N GLU A 57 -16.65 2.62 -11.67
CA GLU A 57 -16.96 4.02 -11.35
C GLU A 57 -16.19 4.51 -10.11
N GLU A 58 -16.22 5.83 -9.88
CA GLU A 58 -15.63 6.42 -8.68
C GLU A 58 -16.49 6.13 -7.45
N GLU A 59 -15.87 5.53 -6.43
CA GLU A 59 -16.52 5.27 -5.15
C GLU A 59 -15.74 5.98 -4.03
N PRO A 60 -15.91 7.31 -3.87
CA PRO A 60 -15.11 8.12 -2.95
C PRO A 60 -15.29 7.70 -1.48
N THR A 61 -16.47 7.17 -1.11
CA THR A 61 -16.73 6.76 0.27
C THR A 61 -15.90 5.53 0.66
N LEU A 62 -15.75 4.56 -0.25
CA LEU A 62 -14.89 3.40 -0.05
C LEU A 62 -13.40 3.80 -0.02
N VAL A 63 -12.99 4.71 -0.90
CA VAL A 63 -11.62 5.25 -0.90
C VAL A 63 -11.29 5.91 0.45
N ASP A 64 -12.17 6.79 0.94
CA ASP A 64 -12.03 7.47 2.22
C ASP A 64 -11.98 6.48 3.38
N PHE A 65 -12.86 5.49 3.37
CA PHE A 65 -12.90 4.44 4.38
C PHE A 65 -11.58 3.65 4.44
N ILE A 66 -11.07 3.18 3.31
CA ILE A 66 -9.80 2.44 3.24
C ILE A 66 -8.64 3.32 3.71
N CYS A 67 -8.57 4.58 3.23
CA CYS A 67 -7.53 5.51 3.64
C CYS A 67 -7.55 5.76 5.17
N SER A 68 -8.73 5.90 5.77
CA SER A 68 -8.88 6.09 7.21
C SER A 68 -8.35 4.89 8.01
N LYS A 69 -8.61 3.66 7.55
CA LYS A 69 -8.13 2.43 8.18
C LYS A 69 -6.61 2.30 8.13
N VAL A 70 -6.01 2.67 6.98
CA VAL A 70 -4.55 2.69 6.80
C VAL A 70 -3.90 3.71 7.74
N LEU A 71 -4.42 4.94 7.79
CA LEU A 71 -3.93 5.99 8.70
C LEU A 71 -4.10 5.63 10.18
N ALA A 72 -5.18 4.94 10.54
CA ALA A 72 -5.40 4.43 11.89
C ALA A 72 -4.47 3.26 12.26
N GLY A 73 -3.60 2.82 11.35
CA GLY A 73 -2.68 1.71 11.60
C GLY A 73 -3.38 0.36 11.73
N SER A 74 -4.53 0.19 11.06
CA SER A 74 -5.25 -1.09 11.07
C SER A 74 -4.38 -2.23 10.52
N ALA A 75 -4.63 -3.46 10.96
CA ALA A 75 -3.97 -4.63 10.39
C ALA A 75 -4.45 -4.91 8.96
N ALA A 76 -3.56 -5.39 8.07
CA ALA A 76 -3.90 -5.73 6.69
C ALA A 76 -5.09 -6.70 6.59
N GLN A 77 -5.13 -7.71 7.46
CA GLN A 77 -6.24 -8.67 7.50
C GLN A 77 -7.58 -8.02 7.88
N SER A 78 -7.57 -7.01 8.77
CA SER A 78 -8.80 -6.27 9.10
C SER A 78 -9.29 -5.47 7.91
N ILE A 79 -8.39 -4.82 7.17
CA ILE A 79 -8.75 -4.06 5.96
C ILE A 79 -9.29 -5.01 4.90
N LEU A 80 -8.64 -6.18 4.71
CA LEU A 80 -9.11 -7.20 3.79
C LEU A 80 -10.55 -7.64 4.11
N ASN A 81 -10.83 -7.98 5.37
CA ASN A 81 -12.17 -8.41 5.77
C ASN A 81 -13.24 -7.35 5.46
N ASP A 82 -12.96 -6.07 5.75
CA ASP A 82 -13.91 -4.98 5.49
C ASP A 82 -14.11 -4.75 3.98
N VAL A 83 -13.02 -4.77 3.19
CA VAL A 83 -13.07 -4.55 1.74
C VAL A 83 -13.69 -5.75 1.00
N SER A 84 -13.54 -6.97 1.52
CA SER A 84 -14.19 -8.17 0.98
C SER A 84 -15.71 -8.10 0.99
N MET A 85 -16.33 -7.23 1.79
CA MET A 85 -17.79 -7.03 1.75
C MET A 85 -18.27 -6.29 0.50
N VAL A 86 -17.35 -5.66 -0.24
CA VAL A 86 -17.65 -4.83 -1.42
C VAL A 86 -17.01 -5.39 -2.69
N LEU A 87 -15.76 -5.86 -2.59
CA LEU A 87 -15.00 -6.36 -3.74
C LEU A 87 -14.92 -7.88 -3.83
N ASP A 88 -15.61 -8.62 -2.94
CA ASP A 88 -15.64 -10.08 -2.91
C ASP A 88 -14.25 -10.73 -3.11
N GLU A 89 -14.08 -11.50 -4.19
CA GLU A 89 -12.86 -12.24 -4.53
C GLU A 89 -11.68 -11.34 -4.94
N GLU A 90 -11.96 -10.13 -5.44
CA GLU A 90 -10.92 -9.18 -5.87
C GLU A 90 -10.25 -8.44 -4.70
N ALA A 91 -10.88 -8.46 -3.52
CA ALA A 91 -10.40 -7.78 -2.33
C ALA A 91 -9.01 -8.26 -1.90
N GLU A 92 -8.74 -9.57 -1.98
CA GLU A 92 -7.44 -10.12 -1.57
C GLU A 92 -6.30 -9.57 -2.43
N VAL A 93 -6.49 -9.61 -3.75
CA VAL A 93 -5.50 -9.12 -4.71
C VAL A 93 -5.29 -7.61 -4.52
N PHE A 94 -6.37 -6.87 -4.28
CA PHE A 94 -6.31 -5.44 -3.99
C PHE A 94 -5.49 -5.15 -2.73
N VAL A 95 -5.82 -5.76 -1.59
CA VAL A 95 -5.13 -5.49 -0.31
C VAL A 95 -3.67 -5.95 -0.35
N VAL A 96 -3.36 -7.10 -0.96
CA VAL A 96 -1.98 -7.56 -1.14
C VAL A 96 -1.16 -6.53 -1.95
N LYS A 97 -1.70 -6.02 -3.05
CA LYS A 97 -1.01 -5.00 -3.87
C LYS A 97 -0.87 -3.67 -3.12
N MET A 98 -1.90 -3.27 -2.38
CA MET A 98 -1.87 -2.06 -1.55
C MET A 98 -0.79 -2.15 -0.46
N TRP A 99 -0.71 -3.30 0.23
CA TRP A 99 0.26 -3.49 1.30
C TRP A 99 1.69 -3.51 0.79
N ARG A 100 1.93 -4.14 -0.37
CA ARG A 100 3.23 -4.07 -1.06
C ARG A 100 3.63 -2.65 -1.42
N LEU A 101 2.70 -1.85 -1.94
CA LEU A 101 2.94 -0.43 -2.23
C LEU A 101 3.30 0.34 -0.95
N LEU A 102 2.55 0.12 0.14
CA LEU A 102 2.79 0.80 1.41
C LEU A 102 4.18 0.51 1.97
N ILE A 103 4.58 -0.77 2.01
CA ILE A 103 5.92 -1.18 2.45
C ILE A 103 6.99 -0.56 1.53
N TYR A 104 6.77 -0.60 0.21
CA TYR A 104 7.70 -0.02 -0.75
C TYR A 104 7.95 1.46 -0.47
N GLU A 105 6.89 2.26 -0.36
CA GLU A 105 7.00 3.71 -0.18
C GLU A 105 7.68 4.06 1.16
N ILE A 106 7.37 3.31 2.23
CA ILE A 106 7.97 3.53 3.55
C ILE A 106 9.46 3.21 3.55
N GLU A 107 9.84 2.03 3.04
CA GLU A 107 11.25 1.64 2.97
C GLU A 107 12.03 2.55 2.00
N ALA A 108 11.39 3.01 0.92
CA ALA A 108 12.01 3.90 -0.05
C ALA A 108 12.24 5.30 0.55
N LYS A 109 11.33 5.78 1.40
CA LYS A 109 11.47 7.05 2.13
C LYS A 109 12.66 7.00 3.07
N LYS A 110 12.87 5.88 3.79
CA LYS A 110 14.02 5.69 4.71
C LYS A 110 15.38 5.82 4.03
N VAL A 111 15.50 5.40 2.77
CA VAL A 111 16.74 5.48 1.99
C VAL A 111 16.80 6.69 1.05
N GLY A 112 15.85 7.63 1.17
CA GLY A 112 15.82 8.85 0.36
C GLY A 112 15.54 8.62 -1.13
N LEU A 113 14.90 7.50 -1.49
CA LEU A 113 14.52 7.19 -2.88
C LEU A 113 13.26 7.93 -3.32
N VAL A 114 12.35 8.19 -2.38
CA VAL A 114 11.11 8.96 -2.55
C VAL A 114 11.11 10.12 -1.53
N LYS A 115 10.42 11.22 -1.87
CA LYS A 115 10.33 12.43 -1.05
C LYS A 115 8.99 12.49 -0.30
#